data_AF-A0A0M0BP97-F1
#
_entry.id   AF-A0A0M0BP97-F1
#
_cell.length_a   1.000
_cell.length_b   1.000
_cell.length_c   1.000
_cell.angle_alpha   90.00
_cell.angle_beta   90.00
_cell.angle_gamma   90.00
#
_symmetry.space_group_name_H-M   'P 1'
#
loop_
_entity.id
_entity.type
_entity.pdbx_description
1 polymer ?
#
loop_
_entity_poly.entity_id
_entity_poly.type
_entity_poly.pdbx_seq_one_letter_code
_entity_poly.pdbx_strand_id
1 'polypeptide(L)'
;MPEARGRLRNGSRGVLTFSDGVVTLWEERGRITKRRVKVAEFFAAEATSAQLGGGEDRFKGMHRLVVGYAGEGPGAGEEAATFLSQDLGSMETIKGEIDREIERRRAALESEMRERRRAREAHVRHLTLLLELLDSAFQIVLELDGGVDWGLIGRYRSEVERIGMELGKLD
;
A
#
# COMPACT_ATOMS: atom_id res chain seq x y z
N MET A 1 -20.85 10.09 -11.92
CA MET A 1 -20.23 10.79 -10.79
C MET A 1 -21.17 10.70 -9.60
N PRO A 2 -20.89 9.85 -8.59
CA PRO A 2 -21.72 9.76 -7.40
C PRO A 2 -21.64 11.06 -6.58
N GLU A 3 -22.80 11.56 -6.17
CA GLU A 3 -22.99 12.79 -5.40
C GLU A 3 -23.91 12.47 -4.22
N ALA A 4 -23.49 12.83 -3.00
CA ALA A 4 -24.34 12.77 -1.81
C ALA A 4 -24.58 14.18 -1.28
N ARG A 5 -25.85 14.51 -0.99
CA ARG A 5 -26.25 15.81 -0.42
C ARG A 5 -26.55 15.66 1.05
N GLY A 6 -26.07 16.59 1.85
CA GLY A 6 -26.17 16.44 3.29
C GLY A 6 -25.58 17.61 4.06
N ARG A 7 -24.85 17.28 5.13
CA ARG A 7 -24.25 18.22 6.06
C ARG A 7 -22.80 17.89 6.34
N LEU A 8 -22.02 18.93 6.57
CA LEU A 8 -20.65 18.83 7.08
C LEU A 8 -20.64 18.68 8.61
N ARG A 9 -19.47 18.37 9.18
CA ARG A 9 -19.28 18.24 10.65
C ARG A 9 -19.73 19.48 11.45
N ASN A 10 -19.59 20.67 10.86
CA ASN A 10 -20.02 21.94 11.45
C ASN A 10 -21.55 22.17 11.37
N GLY A 11 -22.30 21.28 10.72
CA GLY A 11 -23.75 21.36 10.53
C GLY A 11 -24.20 22.15 9.30
N SER A 12 -23.28 22.79 8.58
CA SER A 12 -23.56 23.47 7.31
C SER A 12 -24.05 22.49 6.25
N ARG A 13 -24.92 22.95 5.35
CA ARG A 13 -25.32 22.15 4.18
C ARG A 13 -24.15 22.00 3.23
N GLY A 14 -24.03 20.81 2.66
CA GLY A 14 -22.93 20.52 1.75
C GLY A 14 -23.22 19.35 0.82
N VAL A 15 -22.28 19.16 -0.08
CA VAL A 15 -22.31 18.12 -1.11
C VAL A 15 -20.98 17.40 -1.11
N LEU A 16 -21.02 16.08 -1.04
CA LEU A 16 -19.87 15.20 -1.20
C LEU A 16 -19.90 14.63 -2.62
N THR A 17 -18.81 14.79 -3.35
CA THR A 17 -18.67 14.26 -4.72
C THR A 17 -17.44 13.39 -4.81
N PHE A 18 -17.54 12.31 -5.58
CA PHE A 18 -16.39 11.50 -6.00
C PHE A 18 -16.31 11.54 -7.53
N SER A 19 -15.23 12.08 -8.07
CA SER A 19 -14.95 12.11 -9.51
C SER A 19 -13.49 11.83 -9.76
N ASP A 20 -13.19 10.94 -10.71
CA ASP A 20 -11.83 10.70 -11.18
C ASP A 20 -10.80 10.42 -10.06
N GLY A 21 -11.22 9.70 -9.03
CA GLY A 21 -10.38 9.38 -7.88
C GLY A 21 -10.17 10.55 -6.91
N VAL A 22 -10.92 11.64 -7.04
CA VAL A 22 -10.88 12.80 -6.14
C VAL A 22 -12.17 12.85 -5.33
N VAL A 23 -12.02 13.01 -4.02
CA VAL A 23 -13.13 13.27 -3.10
C VAL A 23 -13.17 14.75 -2.80
N THR A 24 -14.31 15.40 -3.04
CA THR A 24 -14.48 16.83 -2.77
C THR A 24 -15.68 17.07 -1.87
N LEU A 25 -15.47 17.84 -0.80
CA LEU A 25 -16.51 18.32 0.09
C LEU A 25 -16.78 19.80 -0.21
N TRP A 26 -18.02 20.07 -0.60
CA TRP A 26 -18.53 21.41 -0.88
C TRP A 26 -19.45 21.87 0.25
N GLU A 27 -19.28 23.11 0.72
CA GLU A 27 -20.22 23.81 1.60
C GLU A 27 -21.11 24.74 0.77
N GLU A 28 -22.43 24.68 0.98
CA GLU A 28 -23.36 25.64 0.41
C GLU A 28 -23.47 26.86 1.33
N ARG A 29 -22.92 28.01 0.90
CA ARG A 29 -23.02 29.30 1.60
C ARG A 29 -24.03 30.23 0.90
N GLY A 30 -24.79 30.98 1.70
CA GLY A 30 -25.72 32.00 1.23
C GLY A 30 -27.18 31.57 1.23
N ARG A 31 -28.06 32.43 1.77
CA ARG A 31 -29.51 32.19 1.90
C ARG A 31 -30.29 32.53 0.62
N ILE A 32 -29.75 33.43 -0.20
CA ILE A 32 -30.38 34.00 -1.42
C ILE A 32 -29.58 33.60 -2.67
N THR A 33 -28.26 33.77 -2.67
CA THR A 33 -27.37 33.30 -3.74
C THR A 33 -26.54 32.13 -3.20
N LYS A 34 -26.97 30.90 -3.46
CA LYS A 34 -26.25 29.70 -3.00
C LYS A 34 -24.93 29.59 -3.76
N ARG A 35 -23.81 29.79 -3.07
CA ARG A 35 -22.45 29.57 -3.59
C ARG A 35 -21.89 28.30 -2.98
N ARG A 36 -21.36 27.40 -3.82
CA ARG A 36 -20.60 26.23 -3.36
C ARG A 36 -19.15 26.66 -3.11
N VAL A 37 -18.67 26.40 -1.91
CA VAL A 37 -17.28 26.65 -1.50
C VAL A 37 -16.63 25.32 -1.20
N LYS A 38 -15.48 25.04 -1.82
CA LYS A 38 -14.70 23.83 -1.55
C LYS A 38 -14.11 23.93 -0.13
N VAL A 39 -14.39 22.95 0.72
CA VAL A 39 -13.94 22.93 2.13
C VAL A 39 -12.87 21.87 2.36
N ALA A 40 -12.95 20.74 1.66
CA ALA A 40 -11.91 19.73 1.65
C ALA A 40 -11.85 19.07 0.28
N GLU A 41 -10.66 18.69 -0.13
CA GLU A 41 -10.38 17.93 -1.33
C GLU A 41 -9.16 17.06 -1.07
N PHE A 42 -9.26 15.78 -1.43
CA PHE A 42 -8.16 14.83 -1.30
C PHE A 42 -8.30 13.74 -2.35
N PHE A 43 -7.19 13.09 -2.67
CA PHE A 43 -7.22 11.96 -3.57
C PHE A 43 -7.67 10.70 -2.83
N ALA A 44 -8.52 9.88 -3.45
CA ALA A 44 -8.87 8.56 -2.94
C ALA A 44 -7.62 7.67 -2.79
N ALA A 45 -6.56 7.96 -3.55
CA ALA A 45 -5.24 7.34 -3.42
C ALA A 45 -4.51 7.70 -2.10
N GLU A 46 -4.95 8.74 -1.40
CA GLU A 46 -4.43 9.16 -0.09
C GLU A 46 -5.33 8.68 1.06
N ALA A 47 -6.52 8.15 0.75
CA ALA A 47 -7.44 7.62 1.75
C ALA A 47 -6.83 6.42 2.48
N THR A 48 -6.92 6.39 3.80
CA THR A 48 -6.43 5.30 4.66
C THR A 48 -7.59 4.42 5.12
N SER A 49 -8.78 5.00 5.27
CA SER A 49 -9.98 4.33 5.74
C SER A 49 -11.25 5.05 5.28
N ALA A 50 -12.34 4.30 5.12
CA ALA A 50 -13.68 4.84 4.94
C ALA A 50 -14.67 4.07 5.83
N GLN A 51 -15.35 4.79 6.73
CA GLN A 51 -16.27 4.20 7.70
C GLN A 51 -17.65 4.84 7.59
N LEU A 52 -18.67 4.01 7.42
CA LEU A 52 -20.07 4.43 7.44
C LEU A 52 -20.69 3.98 8.76
N GLY A 53 -21.38 4.90 9.43
CA GLY A 53 -22.05 4.62 10.70
C GLY A 53 -23.31 5.45 10.88
N GLY A 54 -23.94 5.27 12.05
CA GLY A 54 -25.06 6.12 12.46
C GLY A 54 -24.64 7.57 12.64
N GLY A 55 -25.54 8.49 12.31
CA GLY A 55 -25.38 9.92 12.58
C GLY A 55 -25.28 10.21 14.07
N GLU A 56 -24.76 11.39 14.41
CA GLU A 56 -24.68 11.87 15.79
C GLU A 56 -26.07 12.20 16.34
N ASP A 57 -26.24 12.25 17.67
CA ASP A 57 -27.53 12.53 18.34
C ASP A 57 -28.19 13.83 17.86
N ARG A 58 -27.38 14.82 17.48
CA ARG A 58 -27.82 16.11 16.92
C ARG A 58 -28.34 16.03 15.48
N PHE A 59 -28.10 14.91 14.77
CA PHE A 59 -28.48 14.66 13.38
C PHE A 59 -29.24 13.33 13.25
N LYS A 60 -30.34 13.19 14.00
CA LYS A 60 -31.20 11.99 13.94
C LYS A 60 -31.63 11.67 12.51
N GLY A 61 -31.54 10.40 12.14
CA GLY A 61 -31.90 9.90 10.82
C GLY A 61 -30.89 10.20 9.70
N MET A 62 -29.72 10.75 10.03
CA MET A 62 -28.61 10.84 9.08
C MET A 62 -27.62 9.70 9.29
N HIS A 63 -26.92 9.33 8.23
CA HIS A 63 -25.77 8.43 8.23
C HIS A 63 -24.48 9.26 8.13
N ARG A 64 -23.44 8.82 8.81
CA ARG A 64 -22.14 9.50 8.88
C ARG A 64 -21.11 8.69 8.11
N LEU A 65 -20.49 9.31 7.09
CA LEU A 65 -19.28 8.80 6.44
C LEU A 65 -18.08 9.56 7.00
N VAL A 66 -17.09 8.82 7.50
CA VAL A 66 -15.79 9.33 7.91
C VAL A 66 -14.75 8.74 6.98
N VAL A 67 -13.99 9.59 6.31
CA VAL A 67 -12.87 9.19 5.45
C VAL A 67 -11.59 9.70 6.07
N GLY A 68 -10.72 8.78 6.48
CA GLY A 68 -9.36 9.09 6.87
C GLY A 68 -8.47 9.22 5.64
N TYR A 69 -7.59 10.22 5.60
CA TYR A 69 -6.64 10.42 4.51
C TYR A 69 -5.33 10.99 5.05
N ALA A 70 -4.24 10.76 4.33
CA ALA A 70 -2.95 11.37 4.66
C ALA A 70 -3.03 12.89 4.46
N GLY A 71 -2.71 13.68 5.48
CA GLY A 71 -2.64 15.13 5.35
C GLY A 71 -1.53 15.56 4.39
N GLU A 72 -1.66 16.75 3.81
CA GLU A 72 -0.64 17.29 2.91
C GLU A 72 0.57 17.82 3.69
N GLY A 73 1.75 17.23 3.44
CA GLY A 73 3.05 17.77 3.87
C GLY A 73 3.88 16.83 4.75
N PRO A 74 5.22 17.03 4.81
CA PRO A 74 6.10 16.22 5.64
C PRO A 74 5.78 16.43 7.13
N GLY A 75 5.27 15.40 7.79
CA GLY A 75 4.84 15.43 9.20
C GLY A 75 3.36 15.73 9.41
N ALA A 76 2.57 15.87 8.33
CA ALA A 76 1.12 15.96 8.43
C ALA A 76 0.56 14.62 8.94
N GLY A 77 -0.20 14.67 10.04
CA GLY A 77 -0.87 13.51 10.60
C GLY A 77 -2.01 13.01 9.70
N GLU A 78 -2.68 11.96 10.14
CA GLU A 78 -3.90 11.48 9.49
C GLU A 78 -5.03 12.50 9.71
N GLU A 79 -5.61 12.98 8.62
CA GLU A 79 -6.79 13.85 8.64
C GLU A 79 -8.07 13.02 8.45
N ALA A 80 -9.20 13.54 8.92
CA ALA A 80 -10.49 12.86 8.80
C ALA A 80 -11.57 13.82 8.30
N ALA A 81 -12.11 13.54 7.10
CA ALA A 81 -13.27 14.22 6.57
C ALA A 81 -14.55 13.52 7.05
N THR A 82 -15.45 14.27 7.70
CA THR A 82 -16.76 13.76 8.13
C THR A 82 -17.88 14.41 7.32
N PHE A 83 -18.73 13.58 6.72
CA PHE A 83 -19.92 13.99 6.00
C PHE A 83 -21.16 13.24 6.52
N LEU A 84 -22.29 13.93 6.62
CA LEU A 84 -23.56 13.36 7.07
C LEU A 84 -24.61 13.47 5.99
N SER A 85 -25.36 12.41 5.71
CA SER A 85 -26.41 12.40 4.68
C SER A 85 -27.58 11.51 5.10
N GLN A 86 -28.80 11.84 4.67
CA GLN A 86 -29.94 10.93 4.78
C GLN A 86 -29.96 9.90 3.65
N ASP A 87 -29.29 10.21 2.53
CA ASP A 87 -29.17 9.31 1.40
C ASP A 87 -28.04 8.30 1.65
N LEU A 88 -28.44 7.15 2.19
CA LEU A 88 -27.53 6.04 2.46
C LEU A 88 -26.93 5.45 1.17
N GLY A 89 -27.72 5.31 0.11
CA GLY A 89 -27.28 4.65 -1.13
C GLY A 89 -26.16 5.41 -1.83
N SER A 90 -26.25 6.73 -1.91
CA SER A 90 -25.16 7.55 -2.45
C SER A 90 -23.90 7.51 -1.56
N MET A 91 -24.08 7.42 -0.24
CA MET A 91 -22.96 7.32 0.71
C MET A 91 -22.25 5.97 0.62
N GLU A 92 -23.00 4.88 0.49
CA GLU A 92 -22.47 3.54 0.27
C GLU A 92 -21.74 3.45 -1.07
N THR A 93 -22.26 4.10 -2.11
CA THR A 93 -21.60 4.17 -3.42
C THR A 93 -20.25 4.88 -3.33
N ILE A 94 -20.20 6.07 -2.72
CA ILE A 94 -18.96 6.83 -2.54
C ILE A 94 -17.97 6.06 -1.67
N LYS A 95 -18.43 5.48 -0.55
CA LYS A 95 -17.60 4.61 0.29
C LYS A 95 -17.03 3.45 -0.51
N GLY A 96 -17.85 2.78 -1.31
CA GLY A 96 -17.44 1.65 -2.14
C GLY A 96 -16.34 2.01 -3.14
N GLU A 97 -16.41 3.18 -3.78
CA GLU A 97 -15.33 3.64 -4.66
C GLU A 97 -14.03 3.90 -3.89
N ILE A 98 -14.11 4.50 -2.71
CA ILE A 98 -12.93 4.75 -1.85
C ILE A 98 -12.34 3.43 -1.35
N ASP A 99 -13.16 2.48 -0.91
CA ASP A 99 -12.71 1.17 -0.44
C ASP A 99 -12.03 0.37 -1.55
N ARG A 100 -12.57 0.39 -2.77
CA ARG A 100 -11.91 -0.24 -3.94
C ARG A 100 -10.54 0.35 -4.17
N GLU A 101 -10.38 1.67 -4.03
CA GLU A 101 -9.07 2.32 -4.17
C GLU A 101 -8.10 1.92 -3.06
N ILE A 102 -8.58 1.81 -1.83
CA ILE A 102 -7.80 1.31 -0.69
C ILE A 102 -7.36 -0.15 -0.94
N GLU A 103 -8.27 -1.01 -1.37
CA GLU A 103 -7.99 -2.43 -1.67
C GLU A 103 -7.00 -2.59 -2.82
N ARG A 104 -7.17 -1.82 -3.92
CA ARG A 104 -6.23 -1.80 -5.04
C ARG A 104 -4.81 -1.47 -4.59
N ARG A 105 -4.65 -0.42 -3.78
CA ARG A 105 -3.35 -0.02 -3.24
C ARG A 105 -2.76 -1.09 -2.31
N ARG A 106 -3.58 -1.67 -1.42
CA ARG A 106 -3.13 -2.77 -0.54
C ARG A 106 -2.65 -3.98 -1.35
N ALA A 107 -3.39 -4.38 -2.38
CA ALA A 107 -3.03 -5.49 -3.24
C ALA A 107 -1.74 -5.20 -4.03
N ALA A 108 -1.57 -3.98 -4.55
CA ALA A 108 -0.36 -3.56 -5.24
C ALA A 108 0.87 -3.60 -4.30
N LEU A 109 0.74 -3.03 -3.10
CA LEU A 109 1.80 -3.05 -2.08
C LEU A 109 2.14 -4.48 -1.65
N GLU A 110 1.15 -5.35 -1.47
CA GLU A 110 1.40 -6.74 -1.12
C GLU A 110 2.12 -7.50 -2.24
N SER A 111 1.74 -7.26 -3.50
CA SER A 111 2.43 -7.82 -4.67
C SER A 111 3.89 -7.36 -4.73
N GLU A 112 4.13 -6.06 -4.59
CA GLU A 112 5.48 -5.50 -4.60
C GLU A 112 6.34 -6.06 -3.45
N MET A 113 5.78 -6.17 -2.25
CA MET A 113 6.49 -6.73 -1.10
C MET A 113 6.83 -8.21 -1.31
N ARG A 114 5.93 -8.99 -1.92
CA ARG A 114 6.19 -10.39 -2.29
C ARG A 114 7.31 -10.50 -3.33
N GLU A 115 7.30 -9.64 -4.34
CA GLU A 115 8.34 -9.61 -5.37
C GLU A 115 9.71 -9.23 -4.79
N ARG A 116 9.77 -8.14 -3.99
CA ARG A 116 10.98 -7.73 -3.27
C ARG A 116 11.51 -8.85 -2.37
N ARG A 117 10.62 -9.57 -1.68
CA ARG A 117 11.01 -10.71 -0.85
C ARG A 117 11.62 -11.84 -1.67
N ARG A 118 11.00 -12.22 -2.80
CA ARG A 118 11.56 -13.24 -3.71
C ARG A 118 12.91 -12.83 -4.27
N ALA A 119 13.04 -11.58 -4.72
CA ALA A 119 14.29 -11.03 -5.22
C ALA A 119 15.39 -11.07 -4.13
N ARG A 120 15.04 -10.69 -2.90
CA ARG A 120 15.98 -10.75 -1.76
C ARG A 120 16.37 -12.19 -1.43
N GLU A 121 15.44 -13.13 -1.40
CA GLU A 121 15.71 -14.55 -1.14
C GLU A 121 16.61 -15.15 -2.24
N ALA A 122 16.35 -14.83 -3.52
CA ALA A 122 17.20 -15.23 -4.63
C ALA A 122 18.61 -14.64 -4.53
N HIS A 123 18.73 -13.35 -4.20
CA HIS A 123 20.00 -12.68 -4.02
C HIS A 123 20.82 -13.28 -2.86
N VAL A 124 20.17 -13.54 -1.72
CA VAL A 124 20.83 -14.21 -0.58
C VAL A 124 21.32 -15.60 -0.97
N ARG A 125 20.48 -16.39 -1.66
CA ARG A 125 20.87 -17.73 -2.13
C ARG A 125 22.08 -17.68 -3.06
N HIS A 126 22.09 -16.72 -4.00
CA HIS A 126 23.21 -16.52 -4.91
C HIS A 126 24.51 -16.19 -4.16
N LEU A 127 24.46 -15.28 -3.19
CA LEU A 127 25.62 -14.95 -2.35
C LEU A 127 26.11 -16.14 -1.52
N THR A 128 25.21 -16.93 -0.95
CA THR A 128 25.58 -18.14 -0.20
C THR A 128 26.33 -19.13 -1.08
N LEU A 129 25.82 -19.40 -2.29
CA LEU A 129 26.49 -20.29 -3.24
C LEU A 129 27.87 -19.78 -3.65
N LEU A 130 28.04 -18.46 -3.87
CA LEU A 130 29.35 -17.88 -4.16
C LEU A 130 30.34 -18.05 -2.99
N LEU A 131 29.87 -17.92 -1.75
CA LEU A 131 30.72 -18.15 -0.56
C LEU A 131 31.14 -19.62 -0.44
N GLU A 132 30.22 -20.56 -0.67
CA GLU A 132 30.52 -22.01 -0.68
C GLU A 132 31.52 -22.37 -1.81
N LEU A 133 31.39 -21.73 -2.98
CA LEU A 133 32.31 -21.89 -4.09
C LEU A 133 33.72 -21.40 -3.73
N LEU A 134 33.82 -20.21 -3.12
CA LEU A 134 35.08 -19.63 -2.69
C LEU A 134 35.76 -20.48 -1.62
N ASP A 135 35.01 -20.98 -0.64
CA ASP A 135 35.55 -21.87 0.39
C ASP A 135 36.09 -23.17 -0.23
N SER A 136 35.31 -23.83 -1.10
CA SER A 136 35.74 -25.06 -1.77
C SER A 136 37.00 -24.85 -2.62
N ALA A 137 37.08 -23.73 -3.36
CA ALA A 137 38.25 -23.37 -4.14
C ALA A 137 39.47 -23.10 -3.25
N PHE A 138 39.28 -22.43 -2.12
CA PHE A 138 40.34 -22.16 -1.15
C PHE A 138 40.88 -23.44 -0.51
N GLN A 139 40.00 -24.38 -0.13
CA GLN A 139 40.41 -25.68 0.40
C GLN A 139 41.25 -26.48 -0.61
N ILE A 140 40.88 -26.46 -1.90
CA ILE A 140 41.70 -27.10 -2.95
C ILE A 140 43.10 -26.48 -3.00
N VAL A 141 43.21 -25.15 -2.96
CA VAL A 141 44.52 -24.46 -2.99
C VAL A 141 45.35 -24.80 -1.75
N LEU A 142 44.73 -24.81 -0.57
CA LEU A 142 45.40 -25.19 0.68
C LEU A 142 45.95 -26.62 0.65
N GLU A 143 45.16 -27.58 0.19
CA GLU A 143 45.57 -28.99 0.08
C GLU A 143 46.72 -29.18 -0.92
N LEU A 144 46.79 -28.36 -1.96
CA LEU A 144 47.88 -28.37 -2.95
C LEU A 144 49.19 -27.78 -2.41
N ASP A 145 49.14 -26.89 -1.43
CA ASP A 145 50.32 -26.30 -0.75
C ASP A 145 50.87 -27.23 0.36
N GLY A 146 50.12 -28.26 0.74
CA GLY A 146 50.44 -29.22 1.82
C GLY A 146 50.70 -30.66 1.37
N GLY A 147 50.43 -31.61 2.28
CA GLY A 147 50.46 -33.05 2.00
C GLY A 147 49.19 -33.46 1.24
N VAL A 148 49.28 -33.54 -0.08
CA VAL A 148 48.12 -33.67 -0.98
C VAL A 148 47.25 -34.90 -0.68
N ASP A 149 46.02 -34.67 -0.22
CA ASP A 149 44.94 -35.66 -0.20
C ASP A 149 44.06 -35.53 -1.46
N TRP A 150 44.35 -36.37 -2.46
CA TRP A 150 43.61 -36.41 -3.72
C TRP A 150 42.12 -36.79 -3.54
N GLY A 151 41.78 -37.55 -2.50
CA GLY A 151 40.40 -37.90 -2.19
C GLY A 151 39.60 -36.69 -1.67
N LEU A 152 40.23 -35.85 -0.85
CA LEU A 152 39.66 -34.60 -0.38
C LEU A 152 39.52 -33.56 -1.52
N ILE A 153 40.55 -33.40 -2.35
CA ILE A 153 40.50 -32.53 -3.55
C ILE A 153 39.38 -32.96 -4.50
N GLY A 154 39.20 -34.26 -4.74
CA GLY A 154 38.11 -34.77 -5.57
C GLY A 154 36.71 -34.41 -5.05
N ARG A 155 36.52 -34.34 -3.73
CA ARG A 155 35.26 -33.92 -3.10
C ARG A 155 34.99 -32.44 -3.34
N TYR A 156 35.95 -31.57 -3.04
CA TYR A 156 35.79 -30.13 -3.24
C TYR A 156 35.60 -29.77 -4.71
N ARG A 157 36.27 -30.46 -5.64
CA ARG A 157 36.03 -30.27 -7.07
C ARG A 157 34.58 -30.60 -7.46
N SER A 158 34.05 -31.72 -6.97
CA SER A 158 32.66 -32.11 -7.24
C SER A 158 31.67 -31.11 -6.63
N GLU A 159 32.00 -30.52 -5.48
CA GLU A 159 31.22 -29.48 -4.84
C GLU A 159 31.21 -28.17 -5.63
N VAL A 160 32.37 -27.74 -6.14
CA VAL A 160 32.52 -26.60 -7.07
C VAL A 160 31.67 -26.80 -8.32
N GLU A 161 31.74 -27.97 -8.95
CA GLU A 161 30.94 -28.30 -10.15
C GLU A 161 29.43 -28.27 -9.84
N ARG A 162 29.02 -28.82 -8.68
CA ARG A 162 27.62 -28.78 -8.21
C ARG A 162 27.14 -27.34 -8.00
N ILE A 163 27.89 -26.52 -7.26
CA ILE A 163 27.54 -25.14 -6.95
C ILE A 163 27.49 -24.29 -8.23
N GLY A 164 28.44 -24.47 -9.15
CA GLY A 164 28.43 -23.81 -10.45
C GLY A 164 27.17 -24.14 -11.28
N MET A 165 26.73 -25.40 -11.27
CA MET A 165 25.46 -25.80 -11.90
C MET A 165 24.23 -25.20 -11.22
N GLU A 166 24.25 -25.00 -9.90
CA GLU A 166 23.15 -24.37 -9.17
C GLU A 166 23.09 -22.86 -9.43
N LEU A 167 24.24 -22.18 -9.50
CA LEU A 167 24.33 -20.76 -9.87
C LEU A 167 23.80 -20.52 -11.29
N GLY A 168 24.18 -21.35 -12.26
CA GLY A 168 23.70 -21.25 -13.64
C GLY A 168 22.19 -21.53 -13.84
N LYS A 169 21.48 -21.97 -12.79
CA LYS A 169 20.01 -22.12 -12.79
C LYS A 169 19.28 -20.92 -12.16
N LEU A 170 20.02 -20.00 -11.55
CA LEU A 170 19.49 -18.81 -10.88
C LEU A 170 19.55 -17.55 -11.77
N ASP A 171 20.30 -17.61 -12.88
CA ASP A 171 20.35 -16.61 -13.97
C ASP A 171 19.27 -16.86 -15.04
#